data_AF-A0A6C0KGW6-F1
#
_entry.id   AF-A0A6C0KGW6-F1
#
_cell.length_a   1.000
_cell.length_b   1.000
_cell.length_c   1.000
_cell.angle_alpha   90.00
_cell.angle_beta   90.00
_cell.angle_gamma   90.00
#
_symmetry.space_group_name_H-M   'P 1'
#
loop_
_entity.id
_entity.type
_entity.pdbx_description
1 polymer ?
#
loop_
_entity_poly.entity_id
_entity_poly.type
_entity_poly.pdbx_seq_one_letter_code
_entity_poly.pdbx_strand_id
1 'polypeptide(L)'
;MEFENTNKNPIKYECKKCDFITSHKGDYNKHLLTRKHKKTQELRILELNGKEKYNILTPETIYKHICSCCNYYTNNLRDMNKHNSTLKHIQNTNNIHNEIKRNICSSCNKEFNTQSGLWKHRKKCVIEENNTLDEDNKVSITNNIPMSLILEVIKQSKEIQNVLIEQTKELQHKLLEKEDQLLEKENKLLEQNKQLLEQNAEHHKQIIELAKKPSIVNSNNTQFNLNFFLNETCKNAMNIQDFIQSIKLTTQDFETTGRLGFVDGISRIFINELKRLEVERRPLHCTDVKRETVYIKDNDTWEKENQEKKKLKWAINSIAQLNLNQVQHWQQEYPECAENNTIANTKFNQMAMIALGGFGDEEETKFRDKIMKNVLREIVLAKDF
;
A
#
# COMPACT_ATOMS: atom_id res chain seq x y z
N MET A 1 -1.06 31.06 -60.62
CA MET A 1 -1.37 29.62 -60.60
C MET A 1 -0.03 28.96 -60.39
N GLU A 2 0.26 28.36 -59.24
CA GLU A 2 -0.30 27.08 -58.78
C GLU A 2 -0.35 27.06 -57.25
N PHE A 3 -1.46 26.59 -56.67
CA PHE A 3 -1.54 26.22 -55.27
C PHE A 3 -1.23 24.73 -55.16
N GLU A 4 -0.17 24.38 -54.44
CA GLU A 4 0.17 23.00 -54.10
C GLU A 4 -0.92 22.38 -53.23
N ASN A 5 -1.51 21.31 -53.76
CA ASN A 5 -2.53 20.52 -53.09
C ASN A 5 -1.84 19.53 -52.12
N THR A 6 -1.76 19.90 -50.83
CA THR A 6 -1.23 19.00 -49.79
C THR A 6 -2.31 18.01 -49.36
N ASN A 7 -2.23 16.81 -49.94
CA ASN A 7 -3.02 15.63 -49.56
C ASN A 7 -2.73 15.23 -48.11
N LYS A 8 -3.53 15.71 -47.14
CA LYS A 8 -3.47 15.23 -45.76
C LYS A 8 -4.20 13.90 -45.65
N ASN A 9 -3.44 12.82 -45.42
CA ASN A 9 -3.99 11.49 -45.14
C ASN A 9 -5.03 11.54 -44.01
N PRO A 10 -6.21 10.91 -44.17
CA PRO A 10 -7.27 10.99 -43.17
C PRO A 10 -6.85 10.30 -41.87
N ILE A 11 -6.93 11.04 -40.76
CA ILE A 11 -6.63 10.55 -39.42
C ILE A 11 -7.61 9.43 -39.06
N LYS A 12 -7.10 8.24 -38.77
CA LYS A 12 -7.90 7.08 -38.33
C LYS A 12 -7.89 6.98 -36.80
N TYR A 13 -9.07 6.82 -36.22
CA TYR A 13 -9.32 6.59 -34.80
C TYR A 13 -9.61 5.11 -34.57
N GLU A 14 -8.75 4.44 -33.81
CA GLU A 14 -8.83 3.01 -33.51
C GLU A 14 -9.11 2.78 -32.02
N CYS A 15 -10.09 1.94 -31.73
CA CYS A 15 -10.45 1.61 -30.35
C CYS A 15 -9.44 0.61 -29.77
N LYS A 16 -8.84 0.95 -28.63
CA LYS A 16 -7.87 0.07 -27.96
C LYS A 16 -8.47 -1.20 -27.35
N LYS A 17 -9.81 -1.31 -27.31
CA LYS A 17 -10.55 -2.39 -26.63
C LYS A 17 -11.32 -3.31 -27.59
N CYS A 18 -11.42 -2.97 -28.88
CA CYS A 18 -12.00 -3.83 -29.92
C CYS A 18 -11.61 -3.34 -31.32
N ASP A 19 -11.95 -4.11 -32.36
CA ASP A 19 -11.53 -3.85 -33.75
C ASP A 19 -12.27 -2.69 -34.46
N PHE A 20 -12.87 -1.76 -33.71
CA PHE A 20 -13.57 -0.62 -34.28
C PHE A 20 -12.58 0.49 -34.69
N ILE A 21 -12.57 0.81 -35.98
CA ILE A 21 -11.72 1.85 -36.59
C ILE A 21 -12.60 2.78 -37.42
N THR A 22 -12.45 4.09 -37.26
CA THR A 22 -13.17 5.09 -38.06
C THR A 22 -12.29 6.30 -38.34
N SER A 23 -12.48 6.97 -39.48
CA SER A 23 -11.84 8.26 -39.76
C SER A 23 -12.59 9.45 -39.15
N HIS A 24 -13.77 9.21 -38.55
CA HIS A 24 -14.65 10.25 -38.02
C HIS A 24 -14.67 10.23 -36.49
N LYS A 25 -14.15 11.31 -35.88
CA LYS A 25 -14.04 11.45 -34.42
C LYS A 25 -15.40 11.34 -33.70
N GLY A 26 -16.48 11.81 -34.33
CA GLY A 26 -17.84 11.75 -33.78
C GLY A 26 -18.31 10.31 -33.56
N ASP A 27 -18.07 9.43 -34.53
CA ASP A 27 -18.45 8.01 -34.44
C ASP A 27 -17.56 7.24 -33.48
N TYR A 28 -16.28 7.62 -33.40
CA TYR A 28 -15.36 7.08 -32.40
C TYR A 28 -15.83 7.41 -30.97
N ASN A 29 -16.28 8.64 -30.72
CA ASN A 29 -16.81 9.03 -29.41
C ASN A 29 -18.12 8.30 -29.09
N LYS A 30 -19.05 8.17 -30.05
CA LYS A 30 -20.28 7.37 -29.87
C LYS A 30 -19.96 5.91 -29.58
N HIS A 31 -18.96 5.35 -30.26
CA HIS A 31 -18.47 4.00 -30.04
C HIS A 31 -17.98 3.79 -28.58
N LEU A 32 -17.21 4.73 -28.03
CA LEU A 32 -16.77 4.69 -26.63
C LEU A 32 -17.94 4.79 -25.62
N LEU A 33 -19.08 5.35 -26.04
CA LEU A 33 -20.29 5.43 -25.23
C LEU A 33 -21.20 4.20 -25.34
N THR A 34 -20.86 3.22 -26.18
CA THR A 34 -21.62 1.97 -26.30
C THR A 34 -21.51 1.16 -25.00
N ARG A 35 -22.53 0.34 -24.71
CA ARG A 35 -22.59 -0.49 -23.48
C ARG A 35 -21.35 -1.39 -23.28
N LYS A 36 -20.65 -1.78 -24.36
CA LYS A 36 -19.37 -2.51 -24.31
C LYS A 36 -18.19 -1.67 -23.77
N HIS A 37 -18.23 -0.35 -23.92
CA HIS A 37 -17.16 0.59 -23.56
C HIS A 37 -17.52 1.53 -22.40
N LYS A 38 -18.81 1.64 -22.04
CA LYS A 38 -19.34 2.52 -20.98
C LYS A 38 -19.23 1.99 -19.55
N LYS A 39 -18.61 0.83 -19.28
CA LYS A 39 -18.47 0.26 -17.93
C LYS A 39 -17.37 0.93 -17.08
N THR A 40 -17.42 2.24 -16.96
CA THR A 40 -16.69 3.01 -15.93
C THR A 40 -17.32 4.39 -15.82
N GLN A 41 -18.28 4.53 -14.90
CA GLN A 41 -18.70 5.75 -14.18
C GLN A 41 -20.18 5.60 -13.81
N GLU A 42 -20.46 5.24 -12.56
CA GLU A 42 -21.61 5.72 -11.76
C GLU A 42 -21.50 5.12 -10.36
N LEU A 43 -20.79 5.84 -9.48
CA LEU A 43 -20.99 5.75 -8.04
C LEU A 43 -21.54 7.10 -7.58
N ARG A 44 -22.86 7.16 -7.43
CA ARG A 44 -23.49 8.03 -6.43
C ARG A 44 -24.27 7.16 -5.47
N ILE A 45 -23.97 7.44 -4.22
CA ILE A 45 -24.53 6.97 -2.96
C ILE A 45 -26.07 6.95 -3.01
N LEU A 46 -26.69 6.01 -2.28
CA LEU A 46 -28.02 6.28 -1.74
C LEU A 46 -28.05 6.05 -0.23
N GLU A 47 -28.44 7.13 0.44
CA GLU A 47 -29.01 7.23 1.77
C GLU A 47 -30.40 6.57 1.83
N LEU A 48 -30.83 6.40 3.08
CA LEU A 48 -32.10 5.88 3.55
C LEU A 48 -33.27 6.84 3.23
N ASN A 49 -34.23 6.42 2.41
CA ASN A 49 -35.68 6.42 2.70
C ASN A 49 -36.56 6.20 1.44
N GLY A 50 -37.29 5.07 1.45
CA GLY A 50 -38.65 4.91 0.92
C GLY A 50 -38.98 5.21 -0.56
N LYS A 51 -39.21 4.11 -1.32
CA LYS A 51 -39.85 3.98 -2.65
C LYS A 51 -38.96 4.22 -3.90
N GLU A 52 -38.39 3.14 -4.41
CA GLU A 52 -38.68 2.55 -5.74
C GLU A 52 -37.79 1.32 -5.99
N LYS A 53 -38.28 0.39 -6.82
CA LYS A 53 -37.72 -0.94 -7.05
C LYS A 53 -36.41 -0.88 -7.86
N TYR A 54 -35.34 -1.52 -7.37
CA TYR A 54 -34.22 -1.94 -8.22
C TYR A 54 -33.71 -3.35 -7.91
N ASN A 55 -33.28 -3.98 -9.00
CA ASN A 55 -32.90 -5.38 -9.13
C ASN A 55 -31.51 -5.67 -8.56
N ILE A 56 -31.46 -6.76 -7.80
CA ILE A 56 -30.26 -7.46 -7.36
C ILE A 56 -29.47 -7.92 -8.60
N LEU A 57 -28.20 -7.54 -8.71
CA LEU A 57 -27.23 -8.21 -9.59
C LEU A 57 -26.09 -8.71 -8.72
N THR A 58 -26.18 -10.00 -8.40
CA THR A 58 -25.11 -10.83 -7.87
C THR A 58 -23.91 -10.83 -8.84
N PRO A 59 -22.68 -11.11 -8.36
CA PRO A 59 -21.54 -11.39 -9.22
C PRO A 59 -21.65 -12.80 -9.81
N GLU A 60 -22.61 -13.01 -10.72
CA GLU A 60 -22.63 -14.18 -11.59
C GLU A 60 -22.26 -13.77 -13.02
N THR A 61 -20.95 -13.68 -13.28
CA THR A 61 -20.39 -14.19 -14.55
C THR A 61 -18.91 -14.44 -14.33
N ILE A 62 -18.59 -15.59 -13.75
CA ILE A 62 -17.27 -16.21 -13.92
C ILE A 62 -17.20 -16.61 -15.40
N TYR A 63 -16.28 -16.01 -16.17
CA TYR A 63 -16.10 -16.41 -17.56
C TYR A 63 -15.61 -17.86 -17.60
N LYS A 64 -16.38 -18.75 -18.24
CA LYS A 64 -16.08 -20.20 -18.24
C LYS A 64 -14.79 -20.56 -18.99
N HIS A 65 -14.38 -19.76 -19.97
CA HIS A 65 -13.20 -20.04 -20.80
C HIS A 65 -12.30 -18.81 -20.87
N ILE A 66 -11.05 -18.97 -20.43
CA ILE A 66 -10.03 -17.91 -20.41
C ILE A 66 -8.83 -18.41 -21.22
N CYS A 67 -8.30 -17.56 -22.09
CA CYS A 67 -7.10 -17.88 -22.86
C CYS A 67 -5.87 -17.75 -21.95
N SER A 68 -4.99 -18.77 -21.94
CA SER A 68 -3.78 -18.76 -21.12
C SER A 68 -2.68 -17.84 -21.64
N CYS A 69 -2.75 -17.43 -22.91
CA CYS A 69 -1.67 -16.71 -23.58
C CYS A 69 -2.03 -15.24 -23.90
N CYS A 70 -3.25 -14.79 -23.59
CA CYS A 70 -3.64 -13.39 -23.72
C CYS A 70 -4.86 -13.05 -22.86
N ASN A 71 -5.21 -11.76 -22.76
CA ASN A 71 -6.33 -11.29 -21.93
C ASN A 71 -7.74 -11.56 -22.53
N TYR A 72 -7.88 -12.56 -23.40
CA TYR A 72 -9.16 -12.94 -23.99
C TYR A 72 -9.92 -13.91 -23.07
N TYR A 73 -11.18 -13.61 -22.79
CA TYR A 73 -12.08 -14.45 -22.00
C TYR A 73 -13.49 -14.46 -22.62
N THR A 74 -14.18 -15.59 -22.52
CA THR A 74 -15.53 -15.76 -23.06
C THR A 74 -16.31 -16.82 -22.27
N ASN A 75 -17.64 -16.73 -22.34
CA ASN A 75 -18.54 -17.77 -21.82
C ASN A 75 -18.84 -18.86 -22.85
N ASN A 76 -18.36 -18.72 -24.09
CA ASN A 76 -18.67 -19.60 -25.20
C ASN A 76 -17.42 -20.32 -25.72
N LEU A 77 -17.40 -21.65 -25.60
CA LEU A 77 -16.30 -22.49 -26.06
C LEU A 77 -16.05 -22.37 -27.58
N ARG A 78 -17.09 -22.15 -28.40
CA ARG A 78 -16.93 -21.97 -29.85
C ARG A 78 -16.15 -20.70 -30.18
N ASP A 79 -16.37 -19.63 -29.42
CA ASP A 79 -15.66 -18.37 -29.61
C ASP A 79 -14.22 -18.46 -29.07
N MET A 80 -14.00 -19.24 -28.01
CA MET A 80 -12.65 -19.57 -27.54
C MET A 80 -11.86 -20.39 -28.58
N ASN A 81 -12.50 -21.39 -29.20
CA ASN A 81 -11.87 -22.17 -30.25
C ASN A 81 -11.57 -21.33 -31.50
N LYS A 82 -12.49 -20.42 -31.89
CA LYS A 82 -12.24 -19.44 -32.94
C LYS A 82 -11.06 -18.53 -32.59
N HIS A 83 -11.04 -17.98 -31.38
CA HIS A 83 -9.94 -17.17 -30.87
C HIS A 83 -8.59 -17.90 -31.00
N ASN A 84 -8.51 -19.13 -30.50
CA ASN A 84 -7.30 -19.96 -30.57
C ASN A 84 -6.87 -20.27 -32.02
N SER A 85 -7.82 -20.35 -32.95
CA SER A 85 -7.55 -20.58 -34.38
C SER A 85 -7.20 -19.32 -35.19
N THR A 86 -7.26 -18.12 -34.60
CA THR A 86 -6.93 -16.89 -35.32
C THR A 86 -5.44 -16.80 -35.62
N LEU A 87 -5.08 -16.35 -36.83
CA LEU A 87 -3.68 -16.14 -37.25
C LEU A 87 -2.91 -15.25 -36.25
N LYS A 88 -3.56 -14.24 -35.68
CA LYS A 88 -2.98 -13.34 -34.67
C LYS A 88 -2.66 -14.08 -33.34
N HIS A 89 -3.53 -15.00 -32.91
CA HIS A 89 -3.28 -15.81 -31.71
C HIS A 89 -2.15 -16.83 -31.98
N ILE A 90 -2.22 -17.55 -33.10
CA ILE A 90 -1.22 -18.55 -33.49
C ILE A 90 0.18 -17.92 -33.63
N GLN A 91 0.28 -16.72 -34.19
CA GLN A 91 1.56 -15.99 -34.31
C GLN A 91 2.11 -15.53 -32.95
N ASN A 92 1.23 -15.14 -32.01
CA ASN A 92 1.64 -14.77 -30.65
C ASN A 92 2.05 -15.97 -29.79
N THR A 93 1.40 -17.12 -29.93
CA THR A 93 1.78 -18.36 -29.22
C THR A 93 3.08 -18.95 -29.76
N ASN A 94 3.34 -18.84 -31.07
CA ASN A 94 4.59 -19.31 -31.68
C ASN A 94 5.82 -18.48 -31.29
N ASN A 95 5.64 -17.21 -30.90
CA ASN A 95 6.73 -16.38 -30.37
C ASN A 95 7.11 -16.73 -28.91
N ILE A 96 6.29 -17.51 -28.20
CA ILE A 96 6.57 -17.97 -26.82
C ILE A 96 7.22 -19.36 -26.81
N HIS A 97 7.20 -20.11 -27.91
CA HIS A 97 7.75 -21.47 -28.02
C HIS A 97 9.13 -21.58 -28.69
N ASN A 98 9.89 -20.49 -28.83
CA ASN A 98 11.31 -20.58 -29.15
C ASN A 98 12.14 -20.74 -27.87
N GLU A 99 12.08 -21.93 -27.28
CA GLU A 99 13.24 -22.44 -26.56
C GLU A 99 14.39 -22.55 -27.56
N ILE A 100 15.47 -21.82 -27.28
CA ILE A 100 16.73 -21.95 -28.00
C ILE A 100 17.24 -23.37 -27.80
N LYS A 101 17.04 -24.26 -28.78
CA LYS A 101 17.83 -25.49 -28.89
C LYS A 101 19.30 -25.09 -29.08
N ARG A 102 20.07 -25.04 -28.00
CA ARG A 102 21.53 -24.88 -28.05
C ARG A 102 22.13 -26.15 -28.65
N ASN A 103 22.88 -26.04 -29.74
CA ASN A 103 23.52 -27.20 -30.37
C ASN A 103 24.85 -27.49 -29.63
N ILE A 104 24.78 -28.28 -28.56
CA ILE A 104 25.93 -28.59 -27.69
C ILE A 104 26.43 -30.02 -27.95
N CYS A 105 27.76 -30.20 -28.00
CA CYS A 105 28.37 -31.53 -28.12
C CYS A 105 28.35 -32.26 -26.78
N SER A 106 27.66 -33.40 -26.70
CA SER A 106 27.58 -34.24 -25.49
C SER A 106 28.92 -34.83 -25.03
N SER A 107 29.95 -34.82 -25.90
CA SER A 107 31.25 -35.44 -25.62
C SER A 107 32.30 -34.44 -25.13
N CYS A 108 32.14 -33.14 -25.39
CA CYS A 108 33.10 -32.10 -24.96
C CYS A 108 32.46 -30.77 -24.53
N ASN A 109 31.13 -30.70 -24.47
CA ASN A 109 30.33 -29.53 -24.11
C ASN A 109 30.55 -28.25 -24.94
N LYS A 110 31.18 -28.32 -26.12
CA LYS A 110 31.28 -27.16 -27.03
C LYS A 110 29.93 -26.81 -27.66
N GLU A 111 29.60 -25.52 -27.71
CA GLU A 111 28.37 -24.97 -28.28
C GLU A 111 28.56 -24.53 -29.75
N PHE A 112 27.56 -24.76 -30.59
CA PHE A 112 27.57 -24.44 -32.01
C PHE A 112 26.33 -23.66 -32.43
N ASN A 113 26.55 -22.62 -33.25
CA ASN A 113 25.48 -21.74 -33.74
C ASN A 113 24.53 -22.44 -34.74
N THR A 114 24.90 -23.61 -35.27
CA THR A 114 24.09 -24.38 -36.21
C THR A 114 24.23 -25.89 -35.98
N GLN A 115 23.17 -26.64 -36.29
CA GLN A 115 23.16 -28.11 -36.20
C GLN A 115 24.19 -28.75 -37.14
N SER A 116 24.42 -28.15 -38.31
CA SER A 116 25.45 -28.57 -39.27
C SER A 116 26.86 -28.37 -38.71
N GLY A 117 27.09 -27.32 -37.92
CA GLY A 117 28.34 -27.09 -37.20
C GLY A 117 28.60 -28.17 -36.14
N LEU A 118 27.58 -28.50 -35.33
CA LEU A 118 27.63 -29.59 -34.36
C LEU A 118 27.90 -30.94 -35.02
N TRP A 119 27.26 -31.24 -36.15
CA TRP A 119 27.45 -32.51 -36.86
C TRP A 119 28.87 -32.66 -37.42
N LYS A 120 29.43 -31.60 -38.03
CA LYS A 120 30.82 -31.59 -38.52
C LYS A 120 31.81 -31.77 -37.36
N HIS A 121 31.55 -31.13 -36.23
CA HIS A 121 32.36 -31.29 -35.02
C HIS A 121 32.27 -32.70 -34.46
N ARG A 122 31.06 -33.27 -34.33
CA ARG A 122 30.84 -34.62 -33.78
C ARG A 122 31.57 -35.70 -34.58
N LYS A 123 31.78 -35.50 -35.88
CA LYS A 123 32.58 -36.39 -36.73
C LYS A 123 34.10 -36.35 -36.48
N LYS A 124 34.61 -35.32 -35.82
CA LYS A 124 36.05 -35.11 -35.55
C LYS A 124 36.37 -34.96 -34.06
N CYS A 125 35.38 -35.14 -33.19
CA CYS A 125 35.53 -35.00 -31.75
C CYS A 125 36.23 -36.26 -31.21
N VAL A 126 37.52 -36.14 -30.92
CA VAL A 126 38.33 -37.19 -30.27
C VAL A 126 38.58 -36.74 -28.84
N ILE A 127 38.25 -37.60 -27.87
CA ILE A 127 38.64 -37.44 -26.47
C ILE A 127 39.99 -38.14 -26.35
N GLU A 128 41.03 -37.41 -25.97
CA GLU A 128 42.28 -38.03 -25.55
C GLU A 128 42.06 -38.64 -24.16
N GLU A 129 41.90 -39.96 -24.12
CA GLU A 129 42.01 -40.74 -22.89
C GLU A 129 43.47 -40.75 -22.44
N ASN A 130 43.82 -39.89 -21.48
CA ASN A 130 45.00 -40.12 -20.66
C ASN A 130 44.64 -41.08 -19.54
N ASN A 131 44.60 -42.37 -19.87
CA ASN A 131 44.73 -43.45 -18.91
C ASN A 131 46.22 -43.69 -18.64
N THR A 132 46.70 -43.32 -17.46
CA THR A 132 47.84 -43.99 -16.83
C THR A 132 47.35 -44.62 -15.54
N LEU A 133 47.31 -45.95 -15.55
CA LEU A 133 47.17 -46.80 -14.37
C LEU A 133 48.47 -46.72 -13.57
N ASP A 134 48.37 -46.27 -12.33
CA ASP A 134 49.26 -46.73 -11.25
C ASP A 134 48.36 -47.21 -10.11
N GLU A 135 48.53 -48.49 -9.76
CA GLU A 135 48.01 -49.11 -8.55
C GLU A 135 48.65 -48.45 -7.32
N ASP A 136 47.94 -48.55 -6.20
CA ASP A 136 48.26 -48.00 -4.87
C ASP A 136 48.15 -46.48 -4.72
N ASN A 137 46.93 -46.01 -4.44
CA ASN A 137 46.71 -45.15 -3.27
C ASN A 137 45.23 -45.11 -2.88
N LYS A 138 44.95 -45.47 -1.62
CA LYS A 138 43.75 -44.99 -0.91
C LYS A 138 43.71 -43.46 -1.08
N VAL A 139 42.86 -42.94 -1.95
CA VAL A 139 42.51 -41.53 -1.90
C VAL A 139 41.60 -41.35 -0.70
N SER A 140 42.24 -41.13 0.45
CA SER A 140 41.67 -40.28 1.49
C SER A 140 41.15 -39.03 0.80
N ILE A 141 39.87 -38.75 0.98
CA ILE A 141 39.34 -37.41 0.79
C ILE A 141 40.08 -36.54 1.81
N THR A 142 41.24 -36.01 1.43
CA THR A 142 41.84 -34.94 2.20
C THR A 142 41.09 -33.69 1.77
N ASN A 143 40.24 -33.19 2.67
CA ASN A 143 39.66 -31.86 2.63
C ASN A 143 40.76 -30.79 2.79
N ASN A 144 41.83 -30.88 1.99
CA ASN A 144 42.95 -29.96 2.08
C ASN A 144 42.60 -28.70 1.28
N ILE A 145 41.86 -27.81 1.94
CA ILE A 145 41.72 -26.42 1.51
C ILE A 145 43.15 -25.83 1.46
N PRO A 146 43.59 -25.29 0.31
CA PRO A 146 44.92 -24.72 0.18
C PRO A 146 45.16 -23.64 1.24
N MET A 147 46.28 -23.74 1.97
CA MET A 147 46.66 -22.78 3.03
C MET A 147 46.68 -21.33 2.53
N SER A 148 47.02 -21.12 1.25
CA SER A 148 46.97 -19.81 0.58
C SER A 148 45.55 -19.21 0.57
N LEU A 149 44.53 -20.04 0.33
CA LEU A 149 43.13 -19.62 0.33
C LEU A 149 42.67 -19.24 1.75
N ILE A 150 43.10 -20.01 2.76
CA ILE A 150 42.80 -19.72 4.18
C ILE A 150 43.44 -18.39 4.60
N LEU A 151 44.70 -18.15 4.22
CA LEU A 151 45.39 -16.89 4.51
C LEU A 151 44.74 -15.69 3.81
N GLU A 152 44.26 -15.87 2.57
CA GLU A 152 43.57 -14.83 1.81
C GLU A 152 42.20 -14.50 2.42
N VAL A 153 41.44 -15.51 2.87
CA VAL A 153 40.18 -15.30 3.61
C VAL A 153 40.42 -14.61 4.96
N ILE A 154 41.46 -14.99 5.72
CA ILE A 154 41.81 -14.32 6.97
C ILE A 154 42.21 -12.85 6.72
N LYS A 155 42.96 -12.59 5.64
CA LYS A 155 43.34 -11.24 5.24
C LYS A 155 42.10 -10.39 4.91
N GLN A 156 41.18 -10.92 4.08
CA GLN A 156 39.91 -10.26 3.76
C GLN A 156 39.04 -10.05 5.01
N SER A 157 38.99 -11.03 5.92
CA SER A 157 38.27 -10.90 7.19
C SER A 157 38.83 -9.78 8.06
N LYS A 158 40.16 -9.57 8.07
CA LYS A 158 40.81 -8.48 8.80
C LYS A 158 40.51 -7.12 8.18
N GLU A 159 40.48 -7.04 6.84
CA GLU A 159 40.10 -5.83 6.11
C GLU A 159 38.64 -5.45 6.40
N ILE A 160 37.71 -6.40 6.39
CA ILE A 160 36.30 -6.19 6.77
C ILE A 160 36.18 -5.71 8.21
N GLN A 161 36.90 -6.34 9.15
CA GLN A 161 36.90 -5.91 10.56
C GLN A 161 37.36 -4.46 10.72
N ASN A 162 38.39 -4.03 9.98
CA ASN A 162 38.87 -2.66 10.04
C ASN A 162 37.81 -1.66 9.52
N VAL A 163 37.16 -1.98 8.39
CA VAL A 163 36.06 -1.17 7.85
C VAL A 163 34.90 -1.08 8.84
N LEU A 164 34.53 -2.19 9.48
CA LEU A 164 33.47 -2.20 10.50
C LEU A 164 33.81 -1.34 11.71
N ILE A 165 35.06 -1.39 12.19
CA ILE A 165 35.53 -0.55 13.30
C ILE A 165 35.49 0.93 12.92
N GLU A 166 35.91 1.28 11.71
CA GLU A 166 35.90 2.66 11.21
C GLU A 166 34.46 3.19 11.09
N GLN A 167 33.55 2.41 10.50
CA GLN A 167 32.12 2.74 10.44
C GLN A 167 31.49 2.86 11.84
N THR A 168 31.90 2.01 12.78
CA THR A 168 31.42 2.08 14.18
C THR A 168 31.86 3.37 14.85
N LYS A 169 33.12 3.80 14.65
CA LYS A 169 33.63 5.08 15.16
C LYS A 169 32.90 6.27 14.53
N GLU A 170 32.68 6.25 13.22
CA GLU A 170 31.94 7.31 12.52
C GLU A 170 30.50 7.41 13.05
N LEU A 171 29.84 6.28 13.27
CA LEU A 171 28.49 6.23 13.83
C LEU A 171 28.46 6.78 15.27
N GLN A 172 29.42 6.40 16.11
CA GLN A 172 29.55 6.96 17.47
C GLN A 172 29.77 8.48 17.45
N HIS A 173 30.61 9.00 16.55
CA HIS A 173 30.81 10.44 16.40
C HIS A 173 29.50 11.16 16.00
N LYS A 174 28.76 10.61 15.04
CA LYS A 174 27.46 11.17 14.64
C LYS A 174 26.43 11.12 15.77
N LEU A 175 26.48 10.10 16.64
CA LEU A 175 25.61 10.02 17.81
C LEU A 175 25.94 11.10 18.84
N LEU A 176 27.22 11.32 19.14
CA LEU A 176 27.67 12.40 20.03
C LEU A 176 27.25 13.79 19.51
N GLU A 177 27.46 14.05 18.21
CA GLU A 177 27.03 15.32 17.60
C GLU A 177 25.50 15.51 17.68
N LYS A 178 24.73 14.42 17.56
CA LYS A 178 23.27 14.45 17.72
C LYS A 178 22.85 14.70 19.16
N GLU A 179 23.58 14.15 20.13
CA GLU A 179 23.35 14.37 21.56
C GLU A 179 23.58 15.85 21.93
N ASP A 180 24.65 16.46 21.45
CA ASP A 180 24.93 17.89 21.64
C ASP A 180 23.83 18.77 21.01
N GLN A 181 23.37 18.44 19.79
CA GLN A 181 22.26 19.15 19.14
C GLN A 181 20.94 19.02 19.91
N LEU A 182 20.70 17.88 20.56
CA LEU A 182 19.50 17.67 21.38
C LEU A 182 19.58 18.47 22.68
N LEU A 183 20.74 18.48 23.34
CA LEU A 183 20.97 19.25 24.56
C LEU A 183 20.79 20.77 24.31
N GLU A 184 21.29 21.28 23.18
CA GLU A 184 21.08 22.69 22.80
C GLU A 184 19.59 23.01 22.60
N LYS A 185 18.85 22.11 21.94
CA LYS A 185 17.40 22.27 21.74
C LYS A 185 16.63 22.21 23.05
N GLU A 186 17.01 21.32 23.97
CA GLU A 186 16.39 21.18 25.29
C GLU A 186 16.58 22.45 26.12
N ASN A 187 17.79 23.00 26.15
CA ASN A 187 18.07 24.27 26.82
C ASN A 187 17.26 25.43 26.24
N LYS A 188 17.13 25.49 24.91
CA LYS A 188 16.30 26.52 24.25
C LYS A 188 14.82 26.38 24.59
N LEU A 189 14.31 25.15 24.66
CA LEU A 189 12.92 24.87 25.07
C LEU A 189 12.68 25.25 26.52
N LEU A 190 13.63 24.97 27.41
CA LEU A 190 13.56 25.33 28.82
C LEU A 190 13.47 26.85 29.00
N GLU A 191 14.27 27.61 28.26
CA GLU A 191 14.24 29.08 28.28
C GLU A 191 12.90 29.63 27.75
N GLN A 192 12.37 29.06 26.66
CA GLN A 192 11.04 29.42 26.15
C GLN A 192 9.92 29.15 27.16
N ASN A 193 9.98 28.02 27.88
CA ASN A 193 9.01 27.69 28.93
C ASN A 193 9.09 28.66 30.11
N LYS A 194 10.30 29.08 30.50
CA LYS A 194 10.49 30.09 31.55
C LYS A 194 9.87 31.42 31.15
N GLN A 195 10.08 31.88 29.90
CA GLN A 195 9.46 33.11 29.38
C GLN A 195 7.93 33.02 29.35
N LEU A 196 7.36 31.86 28.98
CA LEU A 196 5.91 31.61 29.03
C LEU A 196 5.35 31.67 30.45
N LEU A 197 6.06 31.12 31.44
CA LEU A 197 5.66 31.19 32.84
C LEU A 197 5.65 32.64 33.35
N GLU A 198 6.66 33.43 33.00
CA GLU A 198 6.73 34.86 33.34
C GLU A 198 5.58 35.65 32.69
N GLN A 199 5.31 35.43 31.40
CA GLN A 199 4.17 36.05 30.70
C GLN A 199 2.83 35.64 31.32
N ASN A 200 2.66 34.38 31.68
CA ASN A 200 1.44 33.90 32.33
C ASN A 200 1.24 34.54 33.71
N ALA A 201 2.31 34.69 34.50
CA ALA A 201 2.25 35.39 35.77
C ALA A 201 1.82 36.85 35.60
N GLU A 202 2.32 37.53 34.57
CA GLU A 202 1.95 38.91 34.26
C GLU A 202 0.51 39.04 33.76
N HIS A 203 0.07 38.15 32.86
CA HIS A 203 -1.34 38.07 32.46
C HIS A 203 -2.26 37.81 33.66
N HIS A 204 -1.84 36.98 34.62
CA HIS A 204 -2.62 36.73 35.83
C HIS A 204 -2.80 38.00 36.67
N LYS A 205 -1.75 38.82 36.81
CA LYS A 205 -1.87 40.13 37.50
C LYS A 205 -2.84 41.05 36.77
N GLN A 206 -2.75 41.15 35.45
CA GLN A 206 -3.65 41.98 34.64
C GLN A 206 -5.11 41.50 34.76
N ILE A 207 -5.36 40.20 34.76
CA ILE A 207 -6.69 39.61 34.98
C ILE A 207 -7.24 39.98 36.37
N ILE A 208 -6.43 39.87 37.42
CA ILE A 208 -6.83 40.26 38.79
C ILE A 208 -7.18 41.74 38.85
N GLU A 209 -6.43 42.60 38.17
CA GLU A 209 -6.70 44.05 38.12
C GLU A 209 -8.00 44.38 37.38
N LEU A 210 -8.27 43.68 36.26
CA LEU A 210 -9.53 43.80 35.53
C LEU A 210 -10.72 43.28 36.34
N ALA A 211 -10.56 42.19 37.09
CA ALA A 211 -11.60 41.61 37.93
C ALA A 211 -12.02 42.50 39.10
N LYS A 212 -11.14 43.41 39.55
CA LYS A 212 -11.46 44.41 40.59
C LYS A 212 -12.39 45.52 40.11
N LYS A 213 -12.60 45.67 38.80
CA LYS A 213 -13.54 46.65 38.25
C LYS A 213 -14.96 46.07 38.28
N PRO A 214 -15.97 46.79 38.80
CA PRO A 214 -17.35 46.32 38.77
C PRO A 214 -17.77 46.16 37.32
N SER A 215 -18.04 44.91 36.91
CA SER A 215 -18.48 44.56 35.57
C SER A 215 -19.90 44.04 35.62
N ILE A 216 -20.81 44.71 34.92
CA ILE A 216 -22.18 44.24 34.72
C ILE A 216 -22.13 43.26 33.55
N VAL A 217 -22.10 41.97 33.86
CA VAL A 217 -22.13 40.90 32.85
C VAL A 217 -23.58 40.45 32.69
N ASN A 218 -24.25 40.93 31.64
CA ASN A 218 -25.53 40.38 31.21
C ASN A 218 -25.25 39.16 30.33
N SER A 219 -25.25 37.96 30.91
CA SER A 219 -24.91 36.71 30.23
C SER A 219 -26.15 35.85 30.03
N ASN A 220 -26.81 36.03 28.89
CA ASN A 220 -27.66 34.99 28.29
C ASN A 220 -26.80 34.27 27.24
N ASN A 221 -25.86 33.43 27.66
CA ASN A 221 -25.08 32.61 26.73
C ASN A 221 -25.49 31.15 26.83
N THR A 222 -26.35 30.70 25.91
CA THR A 222 -26.74 29.29 25.73
C THR A 222 -25.77 28.55 24.80
N GLN A 223 -24.51 29.02 24.69
CA GLN A 223 -23.52 28.43 23.81
C GLN A 223 -22.91 27.17 24.43
N PHE A 224 -22.98 26.06 23.69
CA PHE A 224 -22.35 24.77 24.02
C PHE A 224 -20.98 24.94 24.66
N ASN A 225 -20.86 24.53 25.94
CA ASN A 225 -19.60 24.56 26.66
C ASN A 225 -18.85 23.23 26.44
N LEU A 226 -17.99 23.22 25.42
CA LEU A 226 -17.18 22.04 25.08
C LEU A 226 -16.35 21.53 26.27
N ASN A 227 -15.77 22.41 27.08
CA ASN A 227 -14.94 21.98 28.21
C ASN A 227 -15.77 21.27 29.28
N PHE A 228 -17.01 21.72 29.51
CA PHE A 228 -17.94 21.03 30.39
C PHE A 228 -18.34 19.67 29.79
N PHE A 229 -18.68 19.62 28.51
CA PHE A 229 -19.02 18.37 27.83
C PHE A 229 -17.88 17.35 27.94
N LEU A 230 -16.64 17.72 27.60
CA LEU A 230 -15.51 16.80 27.65
C LEU A 230 -15.20 16.31 29.07
N ASN A 231 -15.13 17.23 30.05
CA ASN A 231 -14.66 16.90 31.39
C ASN A 231 -15.73 16.36 32.33
N GLU A 232 -17.00 16.73 32.13
CA GLU A 232 -18.12 16.26 32.96
C GLU A 232 -18.94 15.19 32.24
N THR A 233 -19.40 15.44 31.01
CA THR A 233 -20.25 14.49 30.26
C THR A 233 -19.45 13.29 29.77
N CYS A 234 -18.27 13.52 29.17
CA CYS A 234 -17.36 12.48 28.71
C CYS A 234 -16.28 12.11 29.74
N LYS A 235 -16.52 12.39 31.03
CA LYS A 235 -15.57 12.11 32.13
C LYS A 235 -15.09 10.66 32.12
N ASN A 236 -16.00 9.73 31.82
CA ASN A 236 -15.71 8.29 31.78
C ASN A 236 -15.50 7.75 30.35
N ALA A 237 -15.15 8.62 29.40
CA ALA A 237 -14.70 8.20 28.08
C ALA A 237 -13.42 7.37 28.18
N MET A 238 -13.31 6.40 27.27
CA MET A 238 -12.15 5.52 27.16
C MET A 238 -10.93 6.31 26.66
N ASN A 239 -9.72 5.89 27.05
CA ASN A 239 -8.50 6.44 26.46
C ASN A 239 -8.28 5.86 25.06
N ILE A 240 -7.65 6.64 24.18
CA ILE A 240 -7.42 6.22 22.79
C ILE A 240 -6.58 4.93 22.70
N GLN A 241 -5.67 4.71 23.64
CA GLN A 241 -4.88 3.48 23.70
C GLN A 241 -5.75 2.25 24.02
N ASP A 242 -6.59 2.35 25.04
CA ASP A 242 -7.52 1.27 25.43
C ASP A 242 -8.51 0.98 24.31
N PHE A 243 -8.98 2.02 23.62
CA PHE A 243 -9.84 1.89 22.46
C PHE A 243 -9.18 1.05 21.37
N ILE A 244 -7.95 1.39 20.96
CA ILE A 244 -7.22 0.62 19.94
C ILE A 244 -7.00 -0.83 20.38
N GLN A 245 -6.64 -1.06 21.63
CA GLN A 245 -6.43 -2.42 22.17
C GLN A 245 -7.72 -3.25 22.23
N SER A 246 -8.87 -2.60 22.36
CA SER A 246 -10.18 -3.27 22.39
C SER A 246 -10.65 -3.77 21.02
N ILE A 247 -10.08 -3.23 19.92
CA ILE A 247 -10.49 -3.58 18.55
C ILE A 247 -10.07 -5.01 18.23
N LYS A 248 -11.06 -5.84 17.89
CA LYS A 248 -10.85 -7.21 17.42
C LYS A 248 -11.29 -7.32 15.96
N LEU A 249 -10.32 -7.56 15.08
CA LEU A 249 -10.57 -7.75 13.66
C LEU A 249 -10.63 -9.23 13.30
N THR A 250 -11.28 -9.50 12.18
CA THR A 250 -11.46 -10.84 11.61
C THR A 250 -10.88 -10.92 10.19
N THR A 251 -10.73 -12.13 9.66
CA THR A 251 -10.37 -12.35 8.24
C THR A 251 -11.37 -11.68 7.30
N GLN A 252 -12.66 -11.64 7.68
CA GLN A 252 -13.69 -10.94 6.92
C GLN A 252 -13.49 -9.43 6.85
N ASP A 253 -12.94 -8.79 7.89
CA ASP A 253 -12.61 -7.37 7.87
C ASP A 253 -11.50 -7.07 6.87
N PHE A 254 -10.49 -7.94 6.80
CA PHE A 254 -9.42 -7.85 5.83
C PHE A 254 -9.92 -8.00 4.38
N GLU A 255 -10.75 -9.02 4.11
CA GLU A 255 -11.38 -9.18 2.79
C GLU A 255 -12.26 -8.00 2.40
N THR A 256 -12.97 -7.43 3.37
CA THR A 256 -13.80 -6.25 3.14
C THR A 256 -12.94 -5.03 2.82
N THR A 257 -11.81 -4.85 3.51
CA THR A 257 -10.82 -3.83 3.17
C THR A 257 -10.25 -4.04 1.77
N GLY A 258 -9.94 -5.28 1.37
CA GLY A 258 -9.49 -5.60 0.01
C GLY A 258 -10.55 -5.32 -1.07
N ARG A 259 -11.84 -5.44 -0.75
CA ARG A 259 -12.95 -5.13 -1.67
C ARG A 259 -13.24 -3.63 -1.79
N LEU A 260 -13.20 -2.90 -0.67
CA LEU A 260 -13.49 -1.47 -0.62
C LEU A 260 -12.29 -0.61 -1.01
N GLY A 261 -11.08 -1.14 -0.86
CA GLY A 261 -9.84 -0.36 -0.91
C GLY A 261 -9.38 0.07 0.47
N PHE A 262 -8.06 0.28 0.60
CA PHE A 262 -7.41 0.65 1.88
C PHE A 262 -8.09 1.81 2.60
N VAL A 263 -8.31 2.95 1.91
CA VAL A 263 -8.87 4.16 2.53
C VAL A 263 -10.25 3.89 3.11
N ASP A 264 -11.16 3.31 2.33
CA ASP A 264 -12.54 3.10 2.76
C ASP A 264 -12.65 1.93 3.74
N GLY A 265 -11.83 0.89 3.58
CA GLY A 265 -11.78 -0.26 4.49
C GLY A 265 -11.30 0.12 5.89
N ILE A 266 -10.19 0.85 6.01
CA ILE A 266 -9.69 1.33 7.31
C ILE A 266 -10.63 2.38 7.91
N SER A 267 -11.18 3.29 7.10
CA SER A 267 -12.18 4.26 7.56
C SER A 267 -13.40 3.54 8.17
N ARG A 268 -13.93 2.54 7.46
CA ARG A 268 -15.07 1.72 7.92
C ARG A 268 -14.79 1.09 9.27
N ILE A 269 -13.64 0.43 9.43
CA ILE A 269 -13.26 -0.21 10.70
C ILE A 269 -13.27 0.83 11.82
N PHE A 270 -12.54 1.93 11.64
CA PHE A 270 -12.42 2.96 12.68
C PHE A 270 -13.78 3.56 13.05
N ILE A 271 -14.58 3.96 12.05
CA ILE A 271 -15.90 4.54 12.26
C ILE A 271 -16.84 3.56 12.96
N ASN A 272 -16.85 2.30 12.54
CA ASN A 272 -17.72 1.29 13.13
C ASN A 272 -17.38 1.05 14.60
N GLU A 273 -16.10 0.89 14.93
CA GLU A 273 -15.67 0.68 16.31
C GLU A 273 -15.97 1.90 17.20
N LEU A 274 -15.84 3.13 16.68
CA LEU A 274 -16.30 4.32 17.41
C LEU A 274 -17.82 4.37 17.58
N LYS A 275 -18.60 3.96 16.57
CA LYS A 275 -20.07 3.97 16.60
C LYS A 275 -20.66 2.87 17.50
N ARG A 276 -19.92 1.82 17.81
CA ARG A 276 -20.29 0.85 18.86
C ARG A 276 -20.30 1.47 20.25
N LEU A 277 -19.57 2.57 20.45
CA LEU A 277 -19.58 3.33 21.69
C LEU A 277 -20.62 4.46 21.63
N GLU A 278 -21.30 4.63 22.75
CA GLU A 278 -22.06 5.84 23.06
C GLU A 278 -21.15 7.07 22.93
N VAL A 279 -21.72 8.22 22.56
CA VAL A 279 -20.94 9.42 22.24
C VAL A 279 -20.03 9.80 23.40
N GLU A 280 -20.56 9.77 24.62
CA GLU A 280 -19.92 10.11 25.89
C GLU A 280 -18.78 9.16 26.28
N ARG A 281 -18.71 7.99 25.63
CA ARG A 281 -17.70 6.96 25.87
C ARG A 281 -16.55 6.98 24.85
N ARG A 282 -16.72 7.69 23.74
CA ARG A 282 -15.73 7.72 22.65
C ARG A 282 -14.44 8.42 23.10
N PRO A 283 -13.26 7.91 22.71
CA PRO A 283 -11.98 8.55 23.01
C PRO A 283 -11.70 9.80 22.16
N LEU A 284 -12.60 10.13 21.22
CA LEU A 284 -12.34 11.04 20.12
C LEU A 284 -13.59 11.85 19.77
N HIS A 285 -13.46 13.17 19.71
CA HIS A 285 -14.53 14.07 19.27
C HIS A 285 -14.02 15.11 18.28
N CYS A 286 -14.83 15.40 17.25
CA CYS A 286 -14.58 16.51 16.33
C CYS A 286 -15.59 17.63 16.56
N THR A 287 -15.13 18.88 16.62
CA THR A 287 -16.01 20.05 16.83
C THR A 287 -16.14 20.93 15.59
N ASP A 288 -15.15 20.87 14.69
CA ASP A 288 -15.17 21.58 13.41
C ASP A 288 -14.45 20.73 12.35
N VAL A 289 -15.23 20.10 11.47
CA VAL A 289 -14.69 19.27 10.38
C VAL A 289 -13.92 20.11 9.36
N LYS A 290 -14.32 21.36 9.11
CA LYS A 290 -13.66 22.23 8.12
C LYS A 290 -12.27 22.64 8.60
N ARG A 291 -12.13 22.91 9.90
CA ARG A 291 -10.86 23.24 10.55
C ARG A 291 -10.13 22.00 11.09
N GLU A 292 -10.70 20.82 10.90
CA GLU A 292 -10.22 19.55 11.44
C GLU A 292 -9.85 19.66 12.94
N THR A 293 -10.73 20.29 13.71
CA THR A 293 -10.55 20.48 15.16
C THR A 293 -11.01 19.25 15.90
N VAL A 294 -10.06 18.60 16.58
CA VAL A 294 -10.24 17.28 17.19
C VAL A 294 -9.72 17.30 18.62
N TYR A 295 -10.46 16.64 19.50
CA TYR A 295 -10.10 16.40 20.89
C TYR A 295 -9.98 14.90 21.11
N ILE A 296 -8.90 14.48 21.75
CA ILE A 296 -8.59 13.07 22.02
C ILE A 296 -8.39 12.91 23.51
N LYS A 297 -8.99 11.86 24.07
CA LYS A 297 -8.73 11.45 25.45
C LYS A 297 -7.61 10.43 25.50
N ASP A 298 -6.61 10.71 26.30
CA ASP A 298 -5.43 9.87 26.47
C ASP A 298 -4.84 10.09 27.85
N ASN A 299 -4.41 9.03 28.53
CA ASN A 299 -3.96 9.10 29.94
C ASN A 299 -4.91 9.88 30.85
N ASP A 300 -6.22 9.64 30.69
CA ASP A 300 -7.33 10.28 31.42
C ASP A 300 -7.47 11.80 31.23
N THR A 301 -6.73 12.40 30.30
CA THR A 301 -6.82 13.83 29.98
C THR A 301 -7.38 14.06 28.57
N TRP A 302 -8.20 15.09 28.43
CA TRP A 302 -8.64 15.56 27.12
C TRP A 302 -7.65 16.58 26.55
N GLU A 303 -7.15 16.30 25.36
CA GLU A 303 -6.20 17.16 24.66
C GLU A 303 -6.72 17.54 23.28
N LYS A 304 -6.55 18.81 22.92
CA LYS A 304 -6.80 19.29 21.57
C LYS A 304 -5.60 18.92 20.68
N GLU A 305 -5.84 18.24 19.57
CA GLU A 305 -4.77 17.91 18.62
C GLU A 305 -4.18 19.18 17.99
N ASN A 306 -2.87 19.16 17.78
CA ASN A 306 -2.15 20.19 17.05
C ASN A 306 -2.25 19.97 15.52
N GLN A 307 -1.55 20.77 14.73
CA GLN A 307 -1.56 20.65 13.26
C GLN A 307 -1.03 19.30 12.76
N GLU A 308 -0.11 18.67 13.48
CA GLU A 308 0.48 17.38 13.09
C GLU A 308 -0.47 16.20 13.34
N LYS A 309 -1.44 16.36 14.25
CA LYS A 309 -2.44 15.34 14.62
C LYS A 309 -1.83 13.96 14.90
N LYS A 310 -0.76 13.95 15.70
CA LYS A 310 0.08 12.76 15.94
C LYS A 310 -0.72 11.60 16.52
N LYS A 311 -1.59 11.85 17.51
CA LYS A 311 -2.37 10.79 18.16
C LYS A 311 -3.43 10.22 17.23
N LEU A 312 -4.08 11.05 16.42
CA LEU A 312 -5.03 10.57 15.42
C LEU A 312 -4.35 9.75 14.32
N LYS A 313 -3.20 10.21 13.82
CA LYS A 313 -2.39 9.47 12.83
C LYS A 313 -1.92 8.12 13.39
N TRP A 314 -1.48 8.11 14.64
CA TRP A 314 -1.12 6.88 15.34
C TRP A 314 -2.30 5.91 15.40
N ALA A 315 -3.49 6.36 15.81
CA ALA A 315 -4.68 5.52 15.86
C ALA A 315 -5.04 4.90 14.49
N ILE A 316 -4.99 5.70 13.41
CA ILE A 316 -5.21 5.22 12.04
C ILE A 316 -4.20 4.13 11.66
N ASN A 317 -2.92 4.40 11.91
CA ASN A 317 -1.85 3.45 11.58
C ASN A 317 -1.98 2.16 12.40
N SER A 318 -2.33 2.27 13.69
CA SER A 318 -2.57 1.10 14.54
C SER A 318 -3.69 0.21 14.00
N ILE A 319 -4.80 0.80 13.54
CA ILE A 319 -5.90 0.03 12.92
C ILE A 319 -5.44 -0.61 11.60
N ALA A 320 -4.66 0.10 10.77
CA ALA A 320 -4.09 -0.48 9.56
C ALA A 320 -3.17 -1.67 9.86
N GLN A 321 -2.37 -1.59 10.93
CA GLN A 321 -1.53 -2.70 11.39
C GLN A 321 -2.36 -3.88 11.91
N LEU A 322 -3.42 -3.64 12.68
CA LEU A 322 -4.34 -4.69 13.10
C LEU A 322 -4.97 -5.41 11.90
N ASN A 323 -5.28 -4.68 10.82
CA ASN A 323 -5.83 -5.24 9.58
C ASN A 323 -4.77 -6.06 8.82
N LEU A 324 -3.51 -5.60 8.77
CA LEU A 324 -2.39 -6.37 8.20
C LEU A 324 -2.16 -7.69 8.97
N ASN A 325 -2.28 -7.68 10.29
CA ASN A 325 -2.11 -8.89 11.11
C ASN A 325 -3.14 -10.00 10.80
N GLN A 326 -4.24 -9.67 10.12
CA GLN A 326 -5.22 -10.67 9.66
C GLN A 326 -4.74 -11.47 8.44
N VAL A 327 -3.72 -11.01 7.72
CA VAL A 327 -3.19 -11.71 6.53
C VAL A 327 -2.77 -13.14 6.86
N GLN A 328 -2.09 -13.35 7.99
CA GLN A 328 -1.64 -14.69 8.39
C GLN A 328 -2.81 -15.64 8.63
N HIS A 329 -3.84 -15.18 9.35
CA HIS A 329 -5.05 -15.96 9.60
C HIS A 329 -5.81 -16.25 8.30
N TRP A 330 -5.89 -15.26 7.41
CA TRP A 330 -6.51 -15.44 6.10
C TRP A 330 -5.76 -16.50 5.26
N GLN A 331 -4.43 -16.50 5.26
CA GLN A 331 -3.62 -17.51 4.55
C GLN A 331 -3.84 -18.94 5.10
N GLN A 332 -4.19 -19.08 6.38
CA GLN A 332 -4.55 -20.37 6.98
C GLN A 332 -5.92 -20.87 6.50
N GLU A 333 -6.87 -19.95 6.27
CA GLU A 333 -8.21 -20.27 5.74
C GLU A 333 -8.18 -20.61 4.24
N TYR A 334 -7.20 -20.08 3.49
CA TYR A 334 -7.05 -20.26 2.04
C TYR A 334 -5.64 -20.76 1.65
N PRO A 335 -5.24 -21.99 2.05
CA PRO A 335 -3.89 -22.49 1.86
C PRO A 335 -3.46 -22.59 0.38
N GLU A 336 -4.40 -22.65 -0.56
CA GLU A 336 -4.13 -22.63 -2.00
C GLU A 336 -3.42 -21.35 -2.48
N CYS A 337 -3.46 -20.27 -1.67
CA CYS A 337 -2.74 -19.04 -1.99
C CYS A 337 -1.23 -19.15 -1.76
N ALA A 338 -0.75 -20.19 -1.05
CA ALA A 338 0.66 -20.39 -0.74
C ALA A 338 1.49 -20.80 -1.97
N GLU A 339 0.86 -21.48 -2.93
CA GLU A 339 1.52 -21.88 -4.17
C GLU A 339 1.66 -20.70 -5.13
N ASN A 340 2.90 -20.29 -5.36
CA ASN A 340 3.22 -19.21 -6.30
C ASN A 340 2.74 -19.51 -7.73
N ASN A 341 2.41 -18.45 -8.47
CA ASN A 341 1.99 -18.52 -9.87
C ASN A 341 0.66 -19.26 -10.13
N THR A 342 -0.14 -19.49 -9.09
CA THR A 342 -1.52 -19.98 -9.24
C THR A 342 -2.51 -18.82 -9.38
N ILE A 343 -3.71 -19.11 -9.88
CA ILE A 343 -4.82 -18.13 -9.93
C ILE A 343 -5.19 -17.68 -8.52
N ALA A 344 -5.14 -18.59 -7.54
CA ALA A 344 -5.43 -18.29 -6.14
C ALA A 344 -4.40 -17.32 -5.54
N ASN A 345 -3.10 -17.60 -5.70
CA ASN A 345 -2.04 -16.71 -5.27
C ASN A 345 -2.09 -15.33 -5.95
N THR A 346 -2.41 -15.29 -7.25
CA THR A 346 -2.58 -14.02 -7.98
C THR A 346 -3.72 -13.18 -7.40
N LYS A 347 -4.87 -13.81 -7.11
CA LYS A 347 -6.01 -13.14 -6.46
C LYS A 347 -5.67 -12.67 -5.05
N PHE A 348 -4.95 -13.49 -4.29
CA PHE A 348 -4.47 -13.13 -2.96
C PHE A 348 -3.55 -11.90 -3.02
N ASN A 349 -2.52 -11.92 -3.87
CA ASN A 349 -1.59 -10.80 -4.01
C ASN A 349 -2.32 -9.52 -4.42
N GLN A 350 -3.30 -9.61 -5.32
CA GLN A 350 -4.12 -8.46 -5.71
C GLN A 350 -4.93 -7.91 -4.53
N MET A 351 -5.62 -8.78 -3.78
CA MET A 351 -6.41 -8.38 -2.62
C MET A 351 -5.51 -7.78 -1.53
N ALA A 352 -4.39 -8.43 -1.22
CA ALA A 352 -3.42 -7.96 -0.23
C ALA A 352 -2.85 -6.59 -0.64
N MET A 353 -2.44 -6.42 -1.89
CA MET A 353 -1.95 -5.14 -2.39
C MET A 353 -2.97 -4.00 -2.18
N ILE A 354 -4.26 -4.27 -2.44
CA ILE A 354 -5.33 -3.27 -2.24
C ILE A 354 -5.58 -3.02 -0.75
N ALA A 355 -5.55 -4.08 0.07
CA ALA A 355 -5.89 -4.03 1.49
C ALA A 355 -4.77 -3.44 2.37
N LEU A 356 -3.53 -3.44 1.88
CA LEU A 356 -2.35 -2.92 2.59
C LEU A 356 -2.05 -1.46 2.25
N GLY A 357 -2.61 -0.93 1.17
CA GLY A 357 -2.53 0.47 0.83
C GLY A 357 -1.44 0.79 -0.18
N GLY A 358 -1.00 2.05 -0.13
CA GLY A 358 -0.12 2.64 -1.13
C GLY A 358 1.36 2.38 -0.87
N PHE A 359 2.19 2.58 -1.89
CA PHE A 359 3.63 2.44 -1.76
C PHE A 359 4.31 3.81 -1.69
N GLY A 360 5.04 4.05 -0.60
CA GLY A 360 5.86 5.23 -0.40
C GLY A 360 5.17 6.38 0.36
N ASP A 361 5.99 7.26 0.93
CA ASP A 361 5.59 8.27 1.90
C ASP A 361 4.47 9.21 1.42
N GLU A 362 4.49 9.57 0.13
CA GLU A 362 3.49 10.46 -0.48
C GLU A 362 2.09 9.82 -0.52
N GLU A 363 2.02 8.56 -0.98
CA GLU A 363 0.75 7.86 -1.12
C GLU A 363 0.18 7.47 0.25
N GLU A 364 1.04 7.00 1.15
CA GLU A 364 0.67 6.71 2.54
C GLU A 364 0.12 7.96 3.24
N THR A 365 0.77 9.11 3.06
CA THR A 365 0.30 10.38 3.63
C THR A 365 -1.05 10.77 3.07
N LYS A 366 -1.24 10.68 1.74
CA LYS A 366 -2.51 10.96 1.09
C LYS A 366 -3.63 10.03 1.55
N PHE A 367 -3.35 8.75 1.75
CA PHE A 367 -4.35 7.78 2.21
C PHE A 367 -4.73 8.04 3.66
N ARG A 368 -3.74 8.27 4.53
CA ARG A 368 -3.96 8.63 5.93
C ARG A 368 -4.79 9.91 6.07
N ASP A 369 -4.51 10.93 5.28
CA ASP A 369 -5.27 12.20 5.31
C ASP A 369 -6.72 12.02 4.82
N LYS A 370 -6.96 11.13 3.84
CA LYS A 370 -8.31 10.77 3.42
C LYS A 370 -9.07 10.00 4.50
N ILE A 371 -8.43 9.01 5.13
CA ILE A 371 -9.02 8.23 6.23
C ILE A 371 -9.40 9.17 7.37
N MET A 372 -8.49 10.06 7.76
CA MET A 372 -8.75 11.08 8.78
C MET A 372 -9.98 11.92 8.44
N LYS A 373 -10.07 12.48 7.22
CA LYS A 373 -11.25 13.25 6.80
C LYS A 373 -12.54 12.46 6.83
N ASN A 374 -12.51 11.18 6.44
CA ASN A 374 -13.68 10.31 6.49
C ASN A 374 -14.13 10.10 7.94
N VAL A 375 -13.19 9.79 8.86
CA VAL A 375 -13.48 9.59 10.27
C VAL A 375 -14.05 10.87 10.90
N LEU A 376 -13.42 12.02 10.69
CA LEU A 376 -13.85 13.29 11.30
C LEU A 376 -15.27 13.71 10.93
N ARG A 377 -15.71 13.41 9.70
CA ARG A 377 -17.09 13.69 9.26
C ARG A 377 -18.14 12.91 10.04
N GLU A 378 -17.81 11.70 10.47
CA GLU A 378 -18.74 10.78 11.13
C GLU A 378 -18.81 10.96 12.65
N ILE A 379 -17.89 11.74 13.23
CA ILE A 379 -17.76 11.92 14.69
C ILE A 379 -17.89 13.38 15.13
N VAL A 380 -18.38 14.24 14.23
CA VAL A 380 -18.62 15.64 14.57
C VAL A 380 -19.72 15.74 15.62
N LEU A 381 -19.48 16.50 16.67
CA LEU A 381 -20.51 16.85 17.65
C LEU A 381 -21.56 17.73 16.97
N ALA A 382 -22.83 17.31 17.05
CA ALA A 382 -23.93 18.15 16.59
C ALA A 382 -23.93 19.47 17.39
N LYS A 383 -24.32 20.57 16.75
CA LYS A 383 -24.39 21.89 17.39
C LYS A 383 -25.58 22.05 18.34
N ASP A 384 -26.37 21.00 18.53
CA ASP A 384 -27.64 21.03 19.25
C ASP A 384 -27.52 20.55 20.71
N PHE A 385 -26.31 20.54 21.27
CA PHE A 385 -26.04 20.24 22.69
C PHE A 385 -25.70 21.49 23.49
#